data_AF-A0A5M4EQW5-F1
#
_entry.id   AF-A0A5M4EQW5-F1
#
_cell.length_a   1.000
_cell.length_b   1.000
_cell.length_c   1.000
_cell.angle_alpha   90.00
_cell.angle_beta   90.00
_cell.angle_gamma   90.00
#
_symmetry.space_group_name_H-M   'P 1'
#
loop_
_entity.id
_entity.type
_entity.pdbx_description
1 polymer ?
#
loop_
_entity_poly.entity_id
_entity_poly.type
_entity_poly.pdbx_seq_one_letter_code
_entity_poly.pdbx_strand_id
1 'polypeptide(L)'
;MSIILGTTLALLSIAIIAYPFLGSKKYKSIFGNSRTRDDISAERLRIYSKIHDLEADLASGDLTDSEFLLMRDQLRVSAAKLLKQESEPHGLDGGDELEVEIARQRENSRQASEDRNVF
;
A
#
# COMPACT_ATOMS: atom_id res chain seq x y z
N MET A 1 32.80 47.94 -1.45
CA MET A 1 31.42 47.53 -1.80
C MET A 1 31.36 46.21 -2.56
N SER A 2 32.30 45.90 -3.46
CA SER A 2 32.35 44.66 -4.25
C SER A 2 32.49 43.36 -3.44
N ILE A 3 33.23 43.39 -2.33
CA ILE A 3 33.44 42.21 -1.48
C ILE A 3 32.14 41.76 -0.81
N ILE A 4 31.31 42.72 -0.38
CA ILE A 4 30.01 42.44 0.26
C ILE A 4 29.05 41.81 -0.77
N LEU A 5 29.12 42.25 -2.03
CA LEU A 5 28.29 41.70 -3.11
C LEU A 5 28.68 40.25 -3.44
N GLY A 6 29.98 39.94 -3.42
CA GLY A 6 30.47 38.58 -3.66
C GLY A 6 30.11 37.61 -2.54
N THR A 7 30.20 38.05 -1.27
CA THR A 7 29.88 37.19 -0.13
C THR A 7 28.39 36.92 0.00
N THR A 8 27.52 37.90 -0.29
CA THR A 8 26.06 37.66 -0.28
C THR A 8 25.65 36.68 -1.37
N LEU A 9 26.24 36.77 -2.56
CA LEU A 9 25.95 35.85 -3.67
C LEU A 9 26.39 34.41 -3.36
N ALA A 10 27.56 34.25 -2.75
CA ALA A 10 28.07 32.94 -2.35
C ALA A 10 27.18 32.28 -1.29
N LEU A 11 26.73 33.05 -0.28
CA LEU A 11 25.82 32.57 0.76
C LEU A 11 24.45 32.19 0.19
N LEU A 12 23.92 32.97 -0.76
CA LEU A 12 22.64 32.69 -1.40
C LEU A 12 22.69 31.38 -2.22
N SER A 13 23.78 31.14 -2.97
CA SER A 13 23.98 29.88 -3.69
C SER A 13 24.04 28.67 -2.77
N ILE A 14 24.78 28.76 -1.67
CA ILE A 14 24.85 27.67 -0.68
C ILE A 14 23.48 27.43 -0.04
N ALA A 15 22.75 28.50 0.28
CA ALA A 15 21.42 28.42 0.87
C ALA A 15 20.44 27.67 -0.05
N ILE A 16 20.40 27.98 -1.35
CA ILE A 16 19.50 27.31 -2.32
C ILE A 16 19.79 25.81 -2.42
N ILE A 17 21.06 25.42 -2.40
CA ILE A 17 21.48 24.01 -2.52
C ILE A 17 21.22 23.25 -1.20
N ALA A 18 21.46 23.90 -0.06
CA ALA A 18 21.26 23.29 1.27
C ALA A 18 19.78 23.30 1.70
N TYR A 19 18.96 24.20 1.16
CA TYR A 19 17.54 24.33 1.47
C TYR A 19 16.73 23.02 1.35
N PRO A 20 16.84 22.24 0.25
CA PRO A 20 16.13 20.95 0.15
C PRO A 20 16.59 19.92 1.19
N PHE A 21 17.79 20.05 1.74
CA PHE A 21 18.30 19.17 2.81
C PHE A 21 17.86 19.61 4.22
N LEU A 22 17.66 20.92 4.43
CA LEU A 22 17.16 21.47 5.71
C LEU A 22 15.64 21.45 5.82
N GLY A 23 14.93 21.31 4.70
CA GLY A 23 13.51 21.01 4.68
C GLY A 23 13.27 19.61 5.20
N SER A 24 13.26 19.42 6.52
CA SER A 24 12.62 18.28 7.15
C SER A 24 11.13 18.39 6.85
N LYS A 25 10.73 17.98 5.64
CA LYS A 25 9.39 17.45 5.42
C LYS A 25 9.30 16.33 6.43
N LYS A 26 8.72 16.65 7.59
CA LYS A 26 8.11 15.66 8.44
C LYS A 26 7.01 15.11 7.55
N TYR A 27 7.36 14.11 6.75
CA TYR A 27 6.40 13.15 6.24
C TYR A 27 5.68 12.73 7.50
N LYS A 28 4.49 13.31 7.68
CA LYS A 28 3.58 12.94 8.73
C LYS A 28 3.43 11.46 8.48
N SER A 29 4.14 10.68 9.30
CA SER A 29 4.04 9.25 9.32
C SER A 29 2.60 9.02 9.74
N ILE A 30 1.71 8.96 8.75
CA ILE A 30 0.41 8.32 8.83
C ILE A 30 0.75 6.84 8.93
N PHE A 31 1.40 6.47 10.04
CA PHE A 31 1.41 5.12 10.53
C PHE A 31 0.08 4.95 11.25
N GLY A 32 -1.01 5.13 10.48
CA GLY A 32 -2.14 4.25 10.67
C GLY A 32 -1.63 2.85 10.36
N ASN A 33 -2.11 1.86 11.09
CA ASN A 33 -1.72 0.46 11.02
C ASN A 33 -2.04 -0.21 9.66
N SER A 34 -1.73 0.42 8.53
CA SER A 34 -1.84 -0.15 7.20
C SER A 34 -0.72 -1.16 7.05
N ARG A 35 -0.96 -2.38 7.53
CA ARG A 35 -0.19 -3.55 7.09
C ARG A 35 -0.16 -3.47 5.57
N THR A 36 1.02 -3.35 5.01
CA THR A 36 1.16 -3.30 3.56
C THR A 36 0.75 -4.65 2.99
N ARG A 37 0.34 -4.67 1.72
CA ARG A 37 -0.03 -5.93 1.06
C ARG A 37 1.10 -6.96 1.16
N ASP A 38 2.35 -6.48 1.10
CA ASP A 38 3.57 -7.28 1.26
C ASP A 38 3.69 -7.90 2.66
N ASP A 39 3.32 -7.18 3.72
CA ASP A 39 3.30 -7.71 5.09
C ASP A 39 2.29 -8.87 5.23
N ILE A 40 1.12 -8.75 4.58
CA ILE A 40 0.08 -9.79 4.58
C ILE A 40 0.56 -11.03 3.82
N SER A 41 1.19 -10.84 2.65
CA SER A 41 1.75 -11.94 1.85
C SER A 41 2.89 -12.65 2.60
N ALA A 42 3.75 -11.90 3.30
CA ALA A 42 4.85 -12.45 4.11
C ALA A 42 4.31 -13.23 5.33
N GLU A 43 3.29 -12.72 6.01
CA GLU A 43 2.67 -13.41 7.14
C GLU A 43 2.00 -14.72 6.70
N ARG A 44 1.35 -14.74 5.52
CA ARG A 44 0.81 -15.97 4.93
C ARG A 44 1.92 -16.98 4.63
N LEU A 45 3.04 -16.55 4.03
CA LEU A 45 4.16 -17.45 3.73
C LEU A 45 4.72 -18.09 5.01
N ARG A 46 4.79 -17.32 6.10
CA ARG A 46 5.19 -17.84 7.41
C ARG A 46 4.23 -18.89 7.95
N ILE A 47 2.92 -18.75 7.72
CA ILE A 47 1.93 -19.77 8.08
C ILE A 47 2.18 -21.06 7.30
N TYR A 48 2.48 -20.99 6.01
CA TYR A 48 2.80 -22.18 5.22
C TYR A 48 4.09 -22.86 5.70
N SER A 49 5.11 -22.09 6.06
CA SER A 49 6.32 -22.66 6.69
C SER A 49 5.98 -23.42 7.98
N LYS A 50 5.14 -22.86 8.84
CA LYS A 50 4.71 -23.56 10.07
C LYS A 50 3.96 -24.86 9.80
N ILE A 51 3.15 -24.92 8.73
CA ILE A 51 2.49 -26.16 8.34
C ILE A 51 3.52 -27.21 7.93
N HIS A 52 4.55 -26.81 7.18
CA HIS A 52 5.64 -27.71 6.82
C HIS A 52 6.43 -28.17 8.05
N ASP A 53 6.68 -27.30 9.02
CA ASP A 53 7.34 -27.67 10.27
C ASP A 53 6.50 -28.71 11.05
N LEU A 54 5.16 -28.56 11.09
CA LEU A 54 4.27 -29.56 11.69
C LEU A 54 4.29 -30.92 10.96
N GLU A 55 4.53 -30.93 9.65
CA GLU A 55 4.70 -32.20 8.91
C GLU A 55 5.99 -32.90 9.33
N ALA A 56 7.05 -32.15 9.62
CA ALA A 56 8.29 -32.69 10.17
C ALA A 56 8.09 -33.23 11.61
N ASP A 57 7.35 -32.50 12.46
CA ASP A 57 7.03 -32.92 13.83
C ASP A 57 6.14 -34.19 13.87
N LEU A 58 5.24 -34.33 12.89
CA LEU A 58 4.47 -35.58 12.72
C LEU A 58 5.38 -36.73 12.31
N ALA A 59 6.30 -36.48 11.36
CA ALA A 59 7.23 -37.50 10.87
C ALA A 59 8.26 -37.94 11.94
N SER A 60 8.63 -37.06 12.87
CA SER A 60 9.47 -37.41 14.02
C SER A 60 8.71 -38.16 15.12
N GLY A 61 7.38 -38.18 15.06
CA GLY A 61 6.52 -38.79 16.08
C GLY A 61 6.33 -37.91 17.32
N ASP A 62 6.73 -36.64 17.26
CA ASP A 62 6.53 -35.66 18.33
C ASP A 62 5.08 -35.17 18.42
N LEU A 63 4.29 -35.43 17.37
CA LEU A 63 2.89 -35.03 17.26
C LEU A 63 2.00 -36.21 16.84
N THR A 64 0.80 -36.32 17.42
CA THR A 64 -0.17 -37.33 16.95
C THR A 64 -0.91 -36.87 15.70
N ASP A 65 -1.40 -37.80 14.88
CA ASP A 65 -2.19 -37.49 13.67
C ASP A 65 -3.37 -36.54 13.95
N SER A 66 -4.08 -36.75 15.06
CA SER A 66 -5.23 -35.91 15.44
C SER A 66 -4.82 -34.48 15.79
N GLU A 67 -3.68 -34.31 16.47
CA GLU A 67 -3.17 -32.99 16.84
C GLU A 67 -2.64 -32.26 15.61
N PHE A 68 -1.92 -32.98 14.74
CA PHE A 68 -1.47 -32.48 13.45
C PHE A 68 -2.63 -31.92 12.62
N LEU A 69 -3.70 -32.71 12.44
CA LEU A 69 -4.86 -32.30 11.65
C LEU A 69 -5.51 -31.03 12.24
N LEU A 70 -5.68 -30.99 13.56
CA LEU A 70 -6.28 -29.84 14.24
C LEU A 70 -5.43 -28.57 14.07
N MET A 71 -4.12 -28.64 14.30
CA MET A 71 -3.21 -27.50 14.19
C MET A 71 -3.07 -27.03 12.74
N ARG A 72 -2.95 -27.96 11.79
CA ARG A 72 -2.89 -27.66 10.36
C ARG A 72 -4.16 -26.94 9.90
N ASP A 73 -5.33 -27.40 10.32
CA ASP A 73 -6.59 -26.81 9.88
C ASP A 73 -6.78 -25.40 10.46
N GLN A 74 -6.37 -25.15 11.71
CA GLN A 74 -6.33 -23.80 12.28
C GLN A 74 -5.41 -22.85 11.51
N LEU A 75 -4.23 -23.34 11.10
CA LEU A 75 -3.28 -22.57 10.28
C LEU A 75 -3.85 -22.30 8.89
N ARG A 76 -4.50 -23.27 8.25
CA ARG A 76 -5.17 -23.10 6.95
C ARG A 76 -6.27 -22.05 7.00
N VAL A 77 -7.10 -22.05 8.05
CA VAL A 77 -8.13 -21.02 8.25
C VAL A 77 -7.49 -19.64 8.40
N SER A 78 -6.38 -19.55 9.15
CA SER A 78 -5.64 -18.29 9.30
C SER A 78 -5.05 -17.79 7.98
N ALA A 79 -4.45 -18.68 7.17
CA ALA A 79 -3.96 -18.35 5.84
C ALA A 79 -5.08 -17.89 4.89
N ALA A 80 -6.25 -18.54 4.95
CA ALA A 80 -7.42 -18.15 4.16
C ALA A 80 -7.94 -16.75 4.54
N LYS A 81 -7.91 -16.38 5.82
CA LYS A 81 -8.24 -15.01 6.27
C LYS A 81 -7.29 -13.98 5.71
N LEU A 82 -5.98 -14.25 5.70
CA LEU A 82 -4.98 -13.36 5.12
C LEU A 82 -5.14 -13.23 3.59
N LEU A 83 -5.44 -14.33 2.90
CA LEU A 83 -5.80 -14.30 1.47
C LEU A 83 -7.00 -13.41 1.20
N LYS A 84 -8.04 -13.52 2.02
CA LYS A 84 -9.22 -12.64 1.92
C LYS A 84 -8.81 -11.18 2.08
N GLN A 85 -7.99 -10.87 3.09
CA GLN A 85 -7.50 -9.52 3.33
C GLN A 85 -6.61 -8.98 2.20
N GLU A 86 -5.79 -9.84 1.57
CA GLU A 86 -4.99 -9.47 0.38
C GLU A 86 -5.86 -9.22 -0.86
N SER A 87 -6.96 -9.96 -0.99
CA SER A 87 -7.90 -9.85 -2.11
C SER A 87 -8.89 -8.70 -1.97
N GLU A 88 -9.17 -8.24 -0.75
CA GLU A 88 -10.01 -7.07 -0.55
C GLU A 88 -9.26 -5.83 -1.06
N PRO A 89 -9.83 -5.08 -2.02
CA PRO A 89 -9.20 -3.86 -2.50
C PRO A 89 -9.10 -2.89 -1.33
N HIS A 90 -7.88 -2.67 -0.84
CA HIS A 90 -7.60 -1.61 0.13
C HIS A 90 -8.01 -0.26 -0.46
N GLY A 91 -9.21 0.19 -0.11
CA GLY A 91 -9.69 1.54 -0.39
C GLY A 91 -9.83 1.87 -1.86
N LEU A 92 -10.92 1.42 -2.49
CA LEU A 92 -11.55 2.23 -3.54
C LEU A 92 -12.39 3.34 -2.89
N ASP A 93 -11.76 4.21 -2.10
CA ASP A 93 -12.32 5.54 -1.81
C ASP A 93 -12.31 6.41 -3.09
N GLY A 94 -11.45 6.04 -4.07
CA GLY A 94 -11.47 6.59 -5.42
C GLY A 94 -12.46 5.91 -6.39
N GLY A 95 -13.20 4.90 -5.96
CA GLY A 95 -14.22 4.26 -6.80
C GLY A 95 -15.41 5.19 -7.06
N ASP A 96 -15.88 5.86 -6.00
CA ASP A 96 -16.95 6.86 -6.10
C ASP A 96 -16.48 8.11 -6.85
N GLU A 97 -15.26 8.59 -6.63
CA GLU A 97 -14.69 9.73 -7.39
C GLU A 97 -14.51 9.41 -8.87
N LEU A 98 -14.07 8.20 -9.21
CA LEU A 98 -13.90 7.77 -10.60
C LEU A 98 -15.26 7.58 -11.30
N GLU A 99 -16.24 6.96 -10.63
CA GLU A 99 -17.61 6.83 -11.13
C GLU A 99 -18.26 8.21 -11.36
N VAL A 100 -18.05 9.16 -10.45
CA VAL A 100 -18.51 10.55 -10.57
C VAL A 100 -17.84 11.26 -11.75
N GLU A 101 -16.53 11.10 -11.94
CA GLU A 101 -15.80 11.69 -13.07
C GLU A 101 -16.25 11.08 -14.41
N ILE A 102 -16.48 9.77 -14.46
CA ILE A 102 -17.01 9.08 -15.65
C ILE A 102 -18.43 9.58 -15.98
N ALA A 103 -19.30 9.74 -14.97
CA ALA A 103 -20.64 10.27 -15.15
C ALA A 103 -20.61 11.71 -15.71
N ARG A 104 -19.71 12.55 -15.19
CA ARG A 104 -19.52 13.93 -15.66
C ARG A 104 -19.04 13.99 -17.11
N GLN A 105 -18.09 13.15 -17.50
CA GLN A 105 -17.61 13.10 -18.88
C GLN A 105 -18.68 12.62 -19.87
N ARG A 106 -19.52 11.67 -19.45
CA ARG A 106 -20.66 11.20 -20.27
C ARG A 106 -21.68 12.30 -20.49
N GLU A 107 -22.01 13.07 -19.45
CA GLU A 107 -22.94 14.19 -19.56
C GLU A 107 -22.40 15.29 -20.50
N ASN A 108 -21.14 15.69 -20.33
CA ASN A 108 -20.49 16.66 -21.21
C ASN A 108 -20.46 16.19 -22.68
N SER A 109 -20.26 14.89 -22.90
CA SER A 109 -20.26 14.30 -24.25
C SER A 109 -21.66 14.32 -24.88
N ARG A 110 -22.72 14.10 -24.08
CA ARG A 110 -24.12 14.19 -24.54
C ARG A 110 -24.49 15.62 -24.91
N GLN A 111 -24.15 16.59 -24.06
CA GLN A 111 -24.41 18.01 -24.34
C GLN A 111 -23.65 18.51 -25.58
N ALA A 112 -22.38 18.10 -25.75
CA ALA A 112 -21.61 18.42 -26.95
C ALA A 112 -22.18 17.78 -28.23
N SER A 113 -22.91 16.66 -28.12
CA SER A 113 -23.60 16.03 -29.24
C SER A 113 -24.96 16.65 -29.58
N GLU A 114 -25.62 17.27 -28.59
CA GLU A 114 -26.86 18.03 -28.79
C GLU A 114 -26.56 19.38 -29.45
N ASP A 115 -25.52 20.09 -29.01
CA ASP A 115 -25.11 21.40 -29.58
C ASP A 115 -24.64 21.30 -31.05
N ARG A 116 -24.16 20.12 -31.47
CA ARG A 116 -23.80 19.82 -32.86
C ARG A 116 -25.02 19.56 -33.78
N ASN A 117 -26.19 19.24 -33.22
CA ASN A 117 -27.41 18.95 -34.00
C ASN A 117 -28.33 20.18 -34.20
N VAL A 118 -27.94 21.37 -33.73
CA VAL A 118 -28.73 22.61 -33.83
C VAL A 118 -28.21 23.56 -34.93
N PHE A 119 -27.30 23.11 -35.80
CA PHE A 119 -26.85 23.85 -36.99
C PHE A 119 -27.17 23.10 -38.29
#